data_AF-A0AAN7P0T5-F1
#
_entry.id   AF-A0AAN7P0T5-F1
#
_cell.length_a   1.000
_cell.length_b   1.000
_cell.length_c   1.000
_cell.angle_alpha   90.00
_cell.angle_beta   90.00
_cell.angle_gamma   90.00
#
_symmetry.space_group_name_H-M   'P 1'
#
loop_
_entity.id
_entity.type
_entity.pdbx_description
1 polymer ?
#
loop_
_entity_poly.entity_id
_entity_poly.type
_entity_poly.pdbx_seq_one_letter_code
_entity_poly.pdbx_strand_id
1 'polypeptide(L)'
;MENWSVDQVCNWLRQRNLGELVPKFREEEVSGAALLALNDRMVQQLVKKIGHQAVLMDLINKYQQQKSGLESLTYCCETASPKFPEVISGATDSQMLNSSGPVEQKKYLCSTENGGLIDHRVLKQKKNLKSFFARYKTLQWTSSYALPDFPYDVMCILAEKKCPDHSVRIRIIEFLQADMTKYLEGSLYPNSQQYNIVVNALLQAYPFLDEDGNGFLLWKRALKDRFKYVRRPIEDDEQVLRNKCKFGHRRGQTRKSSFAENKPDDVQVEVEEEPVHLEGSATDVHIKWLKREYIKTQRNWKEVDNRMNVTIEIRRKMISDKAPLKDILRLFPFLRCPYQLFREFQILTHMDIYKKTVEILEIYAENILSLCVVRNNPINIMLQENLKRHTEEDILKCQYKSSML
;
A
#
# COMPACT_ATOMS: atom_id res chain seq x y z
N MET A 1 23.54 14.26 -28.67
CA MET A 1 22.86 15.23 -27.81
C MET A 1 23.77 16.37 -27.41
N GLU A 2 25.00 16.12 -26.98
CA GLU A 2 25.93 17.15 -26.49
C GLU A 2 26.01 18.42 -27.37
N ASN A 3 26.18 18.25 -28.69
CA ASN A 3 26.24 19.37 -29.66
C ASN A 3 24.87 19.80 -30.22
N TRP A 4 23.75 19.52 -29.54
CA TRP A 4 22.41 19.87 -30.05
C TRP A 4 22.00 21.31 -29.74
N SER A 5 21.39 21.97 -30.72
CA SER A 5 20.73 23.27 -30.52
C SER A 5 19.44 23.14 -29.71
N VAL A 6 18.95 24.26 -29.18
CA VAL A 6 17.67 24.33 -28.44
C VAL A 6 16.50 23.81 -29.30
N ASP A 7 16.46 24.10 -30.59
CA ASP A 7 15.44 23.57 -31.51
C ASP A 7 15.53 22.04 -31.69
N GLN A 8 16.74 21.47 -31.72
CA GLN A 8 16.93 20.01 -31.79
C GLN A 8 16.46 19.32 -30.50
N VAL A 9 16.74 19.91 -29.32
CA VAL A 9 16.19 19.47 -28.03
C VAL A 9 14.66 19.58 -28.03
N CYS A 10 14.10 20.70 -28.46
CA CYS A 10 12.65 20.91 -28.55
C CYS A 10 11.97 19.87 -29.46
N ASN A 11 12.55 19.56 -30.62
CA ASN A 11 12.01 18.57 -31.53
C ASN A 11 12.11 17.15 -30.97
N TRP A 12 13.20 16.83 -30.26
CA TRP A 12 13.33 15.55 -29.55
C TRP A 12 12.29 15.41 -28.42
N LEU A 13 12.02 16.46 -27.64
CA LEU A 13 10.96 16.45 -26.62
C LEU A 13 9.59 16.14 -27.24
N ARG A 14 9.26 16.71 -28.41
CA ARG A 14 8.03 16.37 -29.16
C ARG A 14 7.99 14.89 -29.55
N GLN A 15 9.09 14.35 -30.08
CA GLN A 15 9.20 12.93 -30.48
C GLN A 15 9.11 11.95 -29.29
N ARG A 16 9.40 12.41 -28.07
CA ARG A 16 9.37 11.61 -26.83
C ARG A 16 8.10 11.79 -26.00
N ASN A 17 7.02 12.33 -26.60
CA ASN A 17 5.75 12.67 -25.92
C ASN A 17 5.89 13.68 -24.76
N LEU A 18 7.00 14.44 -24.72
CA LEU A 18 7.25 15.52 -23.76
C LEU A 18 7.02 16.90 -24.40
N GLY A 19 6.18 16.98 -25.44
CA GLY A 19 5.92 18.20 -26.22
C GLY A 19 5.41 19.39 -25.39
N GLU A 20 4.72 19.13 -24.27
CA GLU A 20 4.29 20.18 -23.31
C GLU A 20 5.46 20.95 -22.67
N LEU A 21 6.67 20.37 -22.64
CA LEU A 21 7.85 21.01 -22.04
C LEU A 21 8.54 21.99 -22.99
N VAL A 22 8.24 21.93 -24.28
CA VAL A 22 8.91 22.71 -25.34
C VAL A 22 8.88 24.23 -25.11
N PRO A 23 7.77 24.87 -24.68
CA PRO A 23 7.77 26.31 -24.45
C PRO A 23 8.81 26.72 -23.40
N LYS A 24 8.87 25.98 -22.29
CA LYS A 24 9.77 26.29 -21.18
C LYS A 24 11.23 25.91 -21.46
N PHE A 25 11.48 24.83 -22.20
CA PHE A 25 12.85 24.48 -22.64
C PHE A 25 13.39 25.45 -23.70
N ARG A 26 12.52 26.16 -24.42
CA ARG A 26 12.87 27.26 -25.31
C ARG A 26 13.11 28.57 -24.55
N GLU A 27 12.27 28.88 -23.57
CA GLU A 27 12.38 30.06 -22.70
C GLU A 27 13.68 30.04 -21.86
N GLU A 28 14.04 28.87 -21.34
CA GLU A 28 15.24 28.65 -20.51
C GLU A 28 16.48 28.25 -21.35
N GLU A 29 16.43 28.47 -22.68
CA GLU A 29 17.49 28.18 -23.68
C GLU A 29 18.24 26.83 -23.51
N VAL A 30 17.50 25.76 -23.19
CA VAL A 30 18.10 24.47 -22.82
C VAL A 30 18.71 23.76 -24.03
N SER A 31 20.01 23.98 -24.22
CA SER A 31 20.85 23.32 -25.23
C SER A 31 21.06 21.83 -24.91
N GLY A 32 21.60 21.08 -25.88
CA GLY A 32 21.89 19.66 -25.73
C GLY A 32 22.90 19.32 -24.63
N ALA A 33 23.89 20.18 -24.42
CA ALA A 33 24.84 20.07 -23.30
C ALA A 33 24.16 20.37 -21.96
N ALA A 34 23.35 21.44 -21.89
CA ALA A 34 22.59 21.79 -20.69
C ALA A 34 21.60 20.68 -20.29
N LEU A 35 20.92 20.09 -21.27
CA LEU A 35 20.01 18.94 -21.10
C LEU A 35 20.69 17.74 -20.43
N LEU A 36 21.91 17.40 -20.87
CA LEU A 36 22.68 16.29 -20.31
C LEU A 36 23.27 16.59 -18.91
N ALA A 37 23.39 17.87 -18.56
CA ALA A 37 23.88 18.34 -17.25
C ALA A 37 22.75 18.56 -16.22
N LEU A 38 21.48 18.36 -16.57
CA LEU A 38 20.36 18.54 -15.65
C LEU A 38 20.41 17.53 -14.50
N ASN A 39 20.58 18.02 -13.28
CA ASN A 39 20.41 17.23 -12.08
C ASN A 39 18.93 17.19 -11.63
N ASP A 40 18.60 16.29 -10.71
CA ASP A 40 17.24 16.06 -10.22
C ASP A 40 16.55 17.36 -9.71
N ARG A 41 17.28 18.24 -9.02
CA ARG A 41 16.72 19.52 -8.53
C ARG A 41 16.41 20.49 -9.67
N MET A 42 17.27 20.57 -10.69
CA MET A 42 17.03 21.39 -11.88
C MET A 42 15.84 20.86 -12.68
N VAL A 43 15.69 19.54 -12.81
CA VAL A 43 14.51 18.93 -13.46
C VAL A 43 13.24 19.18 -12.66
N GLN A 44 13.28 19.15 -11.33
CA GLN A 44 12.12 19.53 -10.50
C GLN A 44 11.68 20.99 -10.72
N GLN A 45 12.62 21.91 -10.93
CA GLN A 45 12.32 23.32 -11.21
C GLN A 45 11.83 23.54 -12.65
N LEU A 46 12.45 22.89 -13.64
CA LEU A 46 12.07 22.99 -15.05
C LEU A 46 10.72 22.31 -15.32
N VAL A 47 10.50 21.11 -14.81
CA VAL A 47 9.36 20.25 -15.17
C VAL A 47 8.40 20.08 -13.99
N LYS A 48 7.20 20.66 -14.08
CA LYS A 48 6.21 20.62 -12.98
C LYS A 48 5.51 19.25 -12.79
N LYS A 49 5.43 18.42 -13.83
CA LYS A 49 4.77 17.10 -13.80
C LYS A 49 5.77 16.00 -13.42
N ILE A 50 5.59 15.35 -12.26
CA ILE A 50 6.50 14.30 -11.75
C ILE A 50 6.69 13.14 -12.76
N GLY A 51 5.63 12.73 -13.46
CA GLY A 51 5.76 11.72 -14.53
C GLY A 51 6.68 12.18 -15.67
N HIS A 52 6.63 13.45 -16.06
CA HIS A 52 7.52 14.00 -17.08
C HIS A 52 8.95 14.18 -16.55
N GLN A 53 9.15 14.49 -15.25
CA GLN A 53 10.48 14.51 -14.62
C GLN A 53 11.15 13.13 -14.73
N ALA A 54 10.42 12.08 -14.33
CA ALA A 54 10.92 10.70 -14.35
C ALA A 54 11.23 10.21 -15.78
N VAL A 55 10.33 10.47 -16.74
CA VAL A 55 10.54 10.11 -18.15
C VAL A 55 11.71 10.89 -18.75
N LEU A 56 11.85 12.18 -18.45
CA LEU A 56 12.97 12.98 -18.94
C LEU A 56 14.32 12.48 -18.39
N MET A 57 14.40 12.23 -17.07
CA MET A 57 15.61 11.69 -16.45
C MET A 57 15.97 10.29 -16.96
N ASP A 58 14.98 9.39 -17.11
CA ASP A 58 15.19 8.06 -17.70
C ASP A 58 15.72 8.14 -19.14
N LEU A 59 15.19 9.08 -19.96
CA LEU A 59 15.67 9.30 -21.32
C LEU A 59 17.09 9.87 -21.37
N ILE A 60 17.44 10.80 -20.48
CA ILE A 60 18.80 11.36 -20.35
C ILE A 60 19.78 10.25 -19.91
N ASN A 61 19.43 9.49 -18.87
CA ASN A 61 20.24 8.39 -18.35
C ASN A 61 20.46 7.29 -19.40
N LYS A 62 19.41 6.94 -20.17
CA LYS A 62 19.54 5.98 -21.29
C LYS A 62 20.46 6.48 -22.39
N TYR A 63 20.46 7.78 -22.68
CA TYR A 63 21.38 8.36 -23.65
C TYR A 63 22.83 8.33 -23.13
N GLN A 64 23.05 8.67 -21.87
CA GLN A 64 24.38 8.59 -21.23
C GLN A 64 24.92 7.15 -21.18
N GLN A 65 24.07 6.17 -20.82
CA GLN A 65 24.43 4.74 -20.82
C GLN A 65 24.77 4.21 -22.23
N GLN A 66 24.09 4.71 -23.27
CA GLN A 66 24.42 4.37 -24.66
C GLN A 66 25.76 4.99 -25.11
N LYS A 67 26.13 6.17 -24.58
CA LYS A 67 27.44 6.79 -24.83
C LYS A 67 28.56 5.99 -24.14
N SER A 68 28.44 5.73 -22.84
CA SER A 68 29.47 4.99 -22.08
C SER A 68 29.62 3.53 -22.51
N GLY A 69 28.55 2.87 -22.94
CA GLY A 69 28.59 1.53 -23.52
C GLY A 69 29.32 1.44 -24.86
N LEU A 70 29.43 2.54 -25.60
CA LEU A 70 30.19 2.63 -26.86
C LEU A 70 31.67 2.93 -26.58
N GLU A 71 31.94 3.79 -25.60
CA GLU A 71 33.30 4.07 -25.11
C GLU A 71 33.97 2.79 -24.56
N SER A 72 33.23 1.93 -23.83
CA SER A 72 33.75 0.63 -23.35
C SER A 72 34.04 -0.39 -24.45
N LEU A 73 33.40 -0.29 -25.62
CA LEU A 73 33.65 -1.19 -26.75
C LEU A 73 34.91 -0.79 -27.54
N THR A 74 35.35 0.47 -27.42
CA THR A 74 36.46 1.03 -28.20
C THR A 74 37.84 0.68 -27.61
N TYR A 75 37.90 0.13 -26.39
CA TYR A 75 39.17 -0.19 -25.69
C TYR A 75 39.56 -1.68 -25.70
N CYS A 76 38.72 -2.58 -26.22
CA CYS A 76 38.87 -4.04 -26.02
C CYS A 76 39.02 -4.86 -27.33
N CYS A 77 39.55 -4.26 -28.41
CA CYS A 77 39.78 -4.96 -29.67
C CYS A 77 41.16 -4.68 -30.29
N GLU A 78 42.21 -4.89 -29.50
CA GLU A 78 43.53 -5.23 -30.07
C GLU A 78 44.09 -6.53 -29.47
N THR A 79 44.39 -7.46 -30.38
CA THR A 79 45.21 -8.68 -30.26
C THR A 79 44.66 -9.96 -29.59
N ALA A 80 45.00 -11.07 -30.28
CA ALA A 80 45.13 -12.47 -29.82
C ALA A 80 43.88 -13.35 -29.57
N SER A 81 43.53 -14.13 -30.60
CA SER A 81 42.87 -15.45 -30.45
C SER A 81 43.89 -16.51 -29.98
N PRO A 82 43.47 -17.59 -29.30
CA PRO A 82 43.71 -18.91 -29.91
C PRO A 82 42.65 -20.01 -29.65
N LYS A 83 42.32 -20.71 -30.75
CA LYS A 83 42.17 -22.17 -30.98
C LYS A 83 41.73 -23.14 -29.84
N PHE A 84 40.72 -23.95 -30.16
CA PHE A 84 40.41 -25.26 -29.56
C PHE A 84 41.38 -26.39 -30.01
N PRO A 85 41.38 -27.54 -29.30
CA PRO A 85 41.28 -28.83 -29.99
C PRO A 85 40.31 -29.85 -29.33
N GLU A 86 40.10 -30.97 -30.04
CA GLU A 86 39.05 -32.00 -29.85
C GLU A 86 39.43 -33.26 -29.02
N VAL A 87 38.39 -33.91 -28.48
CA VAL A 87 38.06 -35.37 -28.47
C VAL A 87 39.14 -36.43 -28.15
N ILE A 88 38.80 -37.40 -27.27
CA ILE A 88 38.85 -38.86 -27.52
C ILE A 88 38.10 -39.66 -26.41
N SER A 89 37.58 -40.83 -26.80
CA SER A 89 36.68 -41.73 -26.04
C SER A 89 37.37 -42.84 -25.24
N GLY A 90 36.66 -43.42 -24.26
CA GLY A 90 36.97 -44.75 -23.68
C GLY A 90 35.86 -45.24 -22.74
N ALA A 91 35.42 -46.50 -22.89
CA ALA A 91 34.31 -47.10 -22.14
C ALA A 91 34.72 -48.47 -21.55
N THR A 92 34.08 -48.91 -20.46
CA THR A 92 33.78 -50.34 -20.15
C THR A 92 32.59 -50.44 -19.17
N ASP A 93 31.75 -51.46 -19.33
CA ASP A 93 30.49 -51.73 -18.59
C ASP A 93 30.63 -52.38 -17.20
N SER A 94 29.57 -52.21 -16.37
CA SER A 94 28.81 -53.31 -15.73
C SER A 94 27.53 -52.71 -15.09
N GLN A 95 26.30 -52.93 -15.58
CA GLN A 95 25.41 -54.09 -15.33
C GLN A 95 25.27 -54.49 -13.85
N MET A 96 24.10 -54.77 -13.23
CA MET A 96 22.65 -54.75 -13.59
C MET A 96 21.86 -54.32 -12.31
N LEU A 97 20.53 -54.13 -12.19
CA LEU A 97 19.26 -54.46 -12.91
C LEU A 97 18.46 -53.14 -13.17
N ASN A 98 17.41 -53.00 -14.01
CA ASN A 98 16.19 -53.76 -14.40
C ASN A 98 15.05 -53.78 -13.35
N SER A 99 13.75 -53.60 -13.68
CA SER A 99 13.07 -53.19 -14.92
C SER A 99 11.55 -52.95 -14.69
N SER A 100 10.91 -52.23 -15.62
CA SER A 100 9.47 -52.23 -16.02
C SER A 100 8.50 -51.31 -15.25
N GLY A 101 7.43 -50.77 -15.84
CA GLY A 101 6.86 -50.91 -17.20
C GLY A 101 5.66 -49.94 -17.39
N PRO A 102 5.12 -49.75 -18.62
CA PRO A 102 4.71 -48.41 -19.08
C PRO A 102 3.24 -48.27 -19.55
N VAL A 103 2.97 -47.22 -20.35
CA VAL A 103 1.75 -46.98 -21.21
C VAL A 103 0.62 -46.23 -20.46
N GLU A 104 -0.12 -45.23 -21.00
CA GLU A 104 -0.44 -44.86 -22.39
C GLU A 104 -0.53 -43.33 -22.64
N GLN A 105 -0.28 -42.89 -23.88
CA GLN A 105 -0.61 -41.53 -24.36
C GLN A 105 -1.88 -41.55 -25.23
N LYS A 106 -2.78 -40.56 -25.11
CA LYS A 106 -3.80 -40.27 -26.14
C LYS A 106 -3.85 -38.79 -26.49
N LYS A 107 -3.55 -38.49 -27.77
CA LYS A 107 -3.86 -37.24 -28.48
C LYS A 107 -5.19 -37.41 -29.23
N TYR A 108 -5.95 -36.33 -29.36
CA TYR A 108 -6.96 -36.16 -30.42
C TYR A 108 -6.88 -34.74 -31.00
N LEU A 109 -7.31 -34.54 -32.26
CA LEU A 109 -6.97 -33.38 -33.09
C LEU A 109 -8.06 -33.15 -34.17
N CYS A 110 -8.43 -31.89 -34.46
CA CYS A 110 -9.40 -31.42 -35.49
C CYS A 110 -10.88 -31.84 -35.29
N SER A 111 -11.95 -31.17 -35.79
CA SER A 111 -12.19 -30.07 -36.77
C SER A 111 -13.61 -29.46 -36.52
N THR A 112 -14.17 -28.40 -37.16
CA THR A 112 -13.72 -27.18 -37.90
C THR A 112 -14.97 -26.33 -38.28
N GLU A 113 -14.91 -24.97 -38.21
CA GLU A 113 -15.83 -23.97 -38.83
C GLU A 113 -17.33 -23.92 -38.41
N ASN A 114 -18.13 -22.83 -38.51
CA ASN A 114 -18.06 -21.44 -39.02
C ASN A 114 -18.81 -20.52 -38.00
N GLY A 115 -18.79 -19.18 -37.99
CA GLY A 115 -18.14 -18.13 -38.78
C GLY A 115 -18.76 -16.77 -38.41
N GLY A 116 -17.95 -15.77 -38.03
CA GLY A 116 -18.46 -14.48 -37.51
C GLY A 116 -17.39 -13.39 -37.49
N LEU A 117 -17.52 -12.43 -38.40
CA LEU A 117 -16.51 -11.42 -38.79
C LEU A 117 -16.00 -10.56 -37.60
N ILE A 118 -14.68 -10.58 -37.34
CA ILE A 118 -14.01 -9.63 -36.42
C ILE A 118 -13.03 -8.78 -37.22
N ASP A 119 -13.10 -7.45 -37.04
CA ASP A 119 -12.29 -6.47 -37.75
C ASP A 119 -10.80 -6.56 -37.38
N HIS A 120 -9.95 -6.77 -38.37
CA HIS A 120 -8.52 -7.05 -38.21
C HIS A 120 -7.63 -5.80 -38.00
N ARG A 121 -8.18 -4.60 -37.77
CA ARG A 121 -7.40 -3.35 -37.68
C ARG A 121 -6.70 -3.02 -36.36
N VAL A 122 -6.89 -3.78 -35.27
CA VAL A 122 -6.28 -3.47 -33.95
C VAL A 122 -5.20 -4.49 -33.54
N LEU A 123 -4.23 -4.77 -34.43
CA LEU A 123 -3.17 -5.75 -34.15
C LEU A 123 -1.75 -5.32 -34.59
N LYS A 124 -1.38 -4.07 -34.29
CA LYS A 124 0.01 -3.57 -34.43
C LYS A 124 0.45 -2.61 -33.31
N GLN A 125 0.51 -3.09 -32.06
CA GLN A 125 1.52 -2.64 -31.08
C GLN A 125 1.71 -3.55 -29.84
N LYS A 126 1.26 -4.83 -29.87
CA LYS A 126 1.50 -5.81 -28.78
C LYS A 126 2.88 -6.50 -28.86
N LYS A 127 3.92 -5.75 -29.24
CA LYS A 127 5.33 -6.17 -29.25
C LYS A 127 6.19 -4.98 -28.83
N ASN A 128 6.98 -5.15 -27.75
CA ASN A 128 7.91 -4.21 -27.09
C ASN A 128 7.47 -3.56 -25.75
N LEU A 129 6.71 -4.27 -24.92
CA LEU A 129 6.75 -4.09 -23.45
C LEU A 129 6.62 -5.44 -22.71
N LYS A 130 7.54 -6.36 -23.02
CA LYS A 130 7.65 -7.69 -22.40
C LYS A 130 9.10 -7.99 -21.94
N SER A 131 9.79 -7.05 -21.29
CA SER A 131 11.09 -7.32 -20.66
C SER A 131 11.58 -6.25 -19.66
N PHE A 132 10.73 -5.68 -18.81
CA PHE A 132 11.20 -4.86 -17.66
C PHE A 132 10.69 -5.29 -16.28
N PHE A 133 9.72 -6.21 -16.23
CA PHE A 133 9.62 -7.11 -15.08
C PHE A 133 10.43 -8.36 -15.39
N ALA A 134 11.64 -8.42 -14.85
CA ALA A 134 12.32 -9.70 -14.67
C ALA A 134 11.39 -10.58 -13.83
N ARG A 135 11.02 -11.76 -14.36
CA ARG A 135 10.19 -12.71 -13.63
C ARG A 135 11.06 -13.41 -12.59
N TYR A 136 11.27 -12.75 -11.46
CA TYR A 136 11.81 -13.40 -10.28
C TYR A 136 10.91 -14.58 -9.93
N LYS A 137 11.50 -15.76 -9.70
CA LYS A 137 10.78 -16.89 -9.12
C LYS A 137 10.23 -16.42 -7.77
N THR A 138 8.92 -16.53 -7.58
CA THR A 138 8.25 -16.19 -6.32
C THR A 138 8.79 -17.11 -5.22
N LEU A 139 9.54 -16.55 -4.26
CA LEU A 139 9.88 -17.27 -3.04
C LEU A 139 8.63 -17.32 -2.17
N GLN A 140 8.26 -18.52 -1.71
CA GLN A 140 7.21 -18.66 -0.71
C GLN A 140 7.66 -18.05 0.62
N TRP A 141 6.75 -17.37 1.31
CA TRP A 141 7.02 -16.74 2.60
C TRP A 141 7.25 -17.81 3.67
N THR A 142 8.51 -18.02 4.06
CA THR A 142 8.86 -18.85 5.22
C THR A 142 8.53 -18.14 6.53
N SER A 143 8.25 -18.91 7.59
CA SER A 143 7.94 -18.37 8.93
C SER A 143 9.05 -17.47 9.50
N SER A 144 10.29 -17.71 9.06
CA SER A 144 11.46 -16.87 9.28
C SER A 144 11.73 -15.97 8.06
N TYR A 145 12.07 -14.71 8.31
CA TYR A 145 12.52 -13.75 7.31
C TYR A 145 13.99 -13.42 7.55
N ALA A 146 14.81 -13.57 6.51
CA ALA A 146 16.20 -13.11 6.52
C ALA A 146 16.24 -11.63 6.11
N LEU A 147 17.05 -10.82 6.81
CA LEU A 147 17.26 -9.43 6.44
C LEU A 147 18.01 -9.33 5.10
N PRO A 148 17.72 -8.31 4.28
CA PRO A 148 18.51 -8.04 3.08
C PRO A 148 19.89 -7.49 3.45
N ASP A 149 20.87 -7.70 2.57
CA ASP A 149 22.16 -7.02 2.65
C ASP A 149 21.94 -5.50 2.51
N PHE A 150 22.24 -4.76 3.57
CA PHE A 150 22.19 -3.29 3.54
C PHE A 150 23.43 -2.71 2.85
N PRO A 151 23.36 -1.48 2.30
CA PRO A 151 24.53 -0.76 1.80
C PRO A 151 25.64 -0.66 2.83
N TYR A 152 26.89 -0.62 2.38
CA TYR A 152 28.08 -0.58 3.25
C TYR A 152 28.01 0.52 4.31
N ASP A 153 27.56 1.73 3.97
CA ASP A 153 27.48 2.85 4.92
C ASP A 153 26.39 2.66 5.98
N VAL A 154 25.27 2.03 5.61
CA VAL A 154 24.24 1.58 6.58
C VAL A 154 24.78 0.46 7.46
N MET A 155 25.51 -0.50 6.89
CA MET A 155 26.15 -1.59 7.63
C MET A 155 27.20 -1.09 8.62
N CYS A 156 28.02 -0.09 8.27
CA CYS A 156 28.96 0.55 9.19
C CYS A 156 28.24 1.13 10.42
N ILE A 157 27.17 1.91 10.21
CA ILE A 157 26.42 2.53 11.31
C ILE A 157 25.74 1.47 12.19
N LEU A 158 25.23 0.40 11.58
CA LEU A 158 24.64 -0.73 12.30
C LEU A 158 25.69 -1.53 13.10
N ALA A 159 26.90 -1.71 12.56
CA ALA A 159 28.02 -2.37 13.23
C ALA A 159 28.61 -1.52 14.38
N GLU A 160 28.65 -0.20 14.20
CA GLU A 160 29.05 0.76 15.23
C GLU A 160 28.01 0.92 16.37
N LYS A 161 26.83 0.30 16.24
CA LYS A 161 25.70 0.36 17.20
C LYS A 161 25.26 1.79 17.55
N LYS A 162 25.45 2.74 16.62
CA LYS A 162 25.00 4.12 16.81
C LYS A 162 23.52 4.22 16.46
N CYS A 163 22.74 4.95 17.27
CA CYS A 163 21.34 5.23 16.95
C CYS A 163 21.27 5.93 15.56
N PRO A 164 20.62 5.33 14.56
CA PRO A 164 20.64 5.83 13.19
C PRO A 164 19.91 7.18 13.09
N ASP A 165 20.41 8.12 12.28
CA ASP A 165 19.75 9.41 12.06
C ASP A 165 18.46 9.26 11.22
N HIS A 166 17.81 10.38 10.87
CA HIS A 166 16.58 10.32 10.05
C HIS A 166 16.83 9.75 8.64
N SER A 167 17.97 10.07 8.02
CA SER A 167 18.34 9.62 6.67
C SER A 167 18.64 8.12 6.63
N VAL A 168 19.39 7.62 7.62
CA VAL A 168 19.73 6.20 7.75
C VAL A 168 18.49 5.38 8.08
N ARG A 169 17.60 5.85 8.98
CA ARG A 169 16.30 5.21 9.24
C ARG A 169 15.44 5.11 7.97
N ILE A 170 15.40 6.16 7.14
CA ILE A 170 14.71 6.10 5.83
C ILE A 170 15.34 4.99 4.97
N ARG A 171 16.66 4.98 4.79
CA ARG A 171 17.33 4.01 3.91
C ARG A 171 17.12 2.56 4.38
N ILE A 172 17.21 2.26 5.67
CA ILE A 172 16.86 0.93 6.23
C ILE A 172 15.44 0.52 5.81
N ILE A 173 14.47 1.42 5.95
CA ILE A 173 13.07 1.18 5.53
C ILE A 173 12.93 1.00 4.01
N GLU A 174 13.72 1.70 3.20
CA GLU A 174 13.73 1.52 1.73
C GLU A 174 14.22 0.14 1.32
N PHE A 175 15.32 -0.34 1.92
CA PHE A 175 15.86 -1.67 1.64
C PHE A 175 14.92 -2.78 2.11
N LEU A 176 14.34 -2.68 3.31
CA LEU A 176 13.32 -3.62 3.79
C LEU A 176 12.08 -3.62 2.89
N GLN A 177 11.60 -2.45 2.47
CA GLN A 177 10.45 -2.37 1.57
C GLN A 177 10.75 -2.98 0.19
N ALA A 178 11.93 -2.74 -0.37
CA ALA A 178 12.34 -3.31 -1.64
C ALA A 178 12.42 -4.84 -1.55
N ASP A 179 13.09 -5.36 -0.52
CA ASP A 179 13.23 -6.80 -0.30
C ASP A 179 11.87 -7.50 -0.08
N MET A 180 10.99 -6.92 0.75
CA MET A 180 9.64 -7.45 0.97
C MET A 180 8.85 -7.67 -0.34
N THR A 181 9.06 -6.87 -1.39
CA THR A 181 8.32 -7.06 -2.66
C THR A 181 8.60 -8.40 -3.35
N LYS A 182 9.75 -9.03 -3.08
CA LYS A 182 10.13 -10.35 -3.63
C LYS A 182 9.13 -11.45 -3.24
N TYR A 183 8.48 -11.31 -2.07
CA TYR A 183 7.59 -12.32 -1.47
C TYR A 183 6.10 -11.96 -1.57
N LEU A 184 5.75 -10.85 -2.22
CA LEU A 184 4.36 -10.35 -2.28
C LEU A 184 3.61 -10.75 -3.56
N GLU A 185 4.20 -11.55 -4.44
CA GLU A 185 3.56 -12.00 -5.69
C GLU A 185 3.04 -10.85 -6.58
N GLY A 186 3.72 -9.69 -6.54
CA GLY A 186 3.30 -8.47 -7.24
C GLY A 186 2.30 -7.59 -6.46
N SER A 187 1.80 -8.04 -5.31
CA SER A 187 0.97 -7.23 -4.40
C SER A 187 1.76 -6.08 -3.78
N LEU A 188 1.13 -4.91 -3.67
CA LEU A 188 1.66 -3.76 -2.92
C LEU A 188 1.02 -3.62 -1.54
N TYR A 189 0.35 -4.68 -1.08
CA TYR A 189 -0.41 -4.72 0.17
C TYR A 189 0.10 -5.85 1.09
N PRO A 190 1.26 -5.67 1.76
CA PRO A 190 1.65 -6.58 2.83
C PRO A 190 0.60 -6.61 3.94
N ASN A 191 0.38 -7.80 4.51
CA ASN A 191 -0.52 -8.01 5.63
C ASN A 191 0.15 -7.66 6.98
N SER A 192 -0.64 -7.58 8.07
CA SER A 192 -0.13 -7.17 9.39
C SER A 192 1.01 -8.05 9.91
N GLN A 193 0.96 -9.36 9.62
CA GLN A 193 1.93 -10.35 10.08
C GLN A 193 3.24 -10.27 9.29
N GLN A 194 3.19 -9.98 7.99
CA GLN A 194 4.40 -9.73 7.18
C GLN A 194 5.18 -8.53 7.72
N TYR A 195 4.51 -7.42 8.10
CA TYR A 195 5.20 -6.33 8.79
C TYR A 195 5.78 -6.75 10.15
N ASN A 196 5.04 -7.55 10.94
CA ASN A 196 5.52 -8.04 12.25
C ASN A 196 6.82 -8.83 12.10
N ILE A 197 6.84 -9.81 11.18
CA ILE A 197 7.96 -10.73 10.96
C ILE A 197 9.22 -9.94 10.53
N VAL A 198 9.09 -9.01 9.59
CA VAL A 198 10.21 -8.20 9.08
C VAL A 198 10.78 -7.26 10.15
N VAL A 199 9.92 -6.61 10.93
CA VAL A 199 10.36 -5.72 12.01
C VAL A 199 10.97 -6.51 13.16
N ASN A 200 10.43 -7.69 13.49
CA ASN A 200 11.03 -8.58 14.48
C ASN A 200 12.41 -9.06 14.05
N ALA A 201 12.60 -9.43 12.77
CA ALA A 201 13.91 -9.81 12.25
C ALA A 201 14.92 -8.65 12.36
N LEU A 202 14.49 -7.41 12.05
CA LEU A 202 15.33 -6.21 12.19
C LEU A 202 15.78 -6.00 13.64
N LEU A 203 14.84 -6.05 14.60
CA LEU A 203 15.14 -5.82 16.01
C LEU A 203 15.88 -6.98 16.68
N GLN A 204 15.70 -8.22 16.20
CA GLN A 204 16.50 -9.37 16.64
C GLN A 204 17.96 -9.26 16.19
N ALA A 205 18.21 -8.78 14.96
CA ALA A 205 19.58 -8.55 14.48
C ALA A 205 20.23 -7.30 15.11
N TYR A 206 19.44 -6.26 15.39
CA TYR A 206 19.92 -4.98 15.90
C TYR A 206 19.09 -4.48 17.10
N PRO A 207 19.26 -5.08 18.31
CA PRO A 207 18.43 -4.76 19.49
C PRO A 207 18.50 -3.30 19.95
N PHE A 208 19.61 -2.60 19.69
CA PHE A 208 19.78 -1.17 20.00
C PHE A 208 18.83 -0.25 19.20
N LEU A 209 18.14 -0.77 18.18
CA LEU A 209 17.09 -0.03 17.47
C LEU A 209 15.75 0.02 18.24
N ASP A 210 15.70 -0.54 19.44
CA ASP A 210 14.56 -0.58 20.37
C ASP A 210 14.93 -0.09 21.80
N GLU A 211 15.93 0.78 21.94
CA GLU A 211 16.40 1.32 23.24
C GLU A 211 15.27 1.89 24.12
N ASP A 212 14.29 2.58 23.53
CA ASP A 212 13.13 3.15 24.24
C ASP A 212 11.94 2.17 24.42
N GLY A 213 12.08 0.90 24.05
CA GLY A 213 11.01 -0.12 24.07
C GLY A 213 9.82 0.15 23.12
N ASN A 214 9.94 1.17 22.25
CA ASN A 214 8.91 1.62 21.31
C ASN A 214 9.31 1.45 19.84
N GLY A 215 10.51 0.96 19.58
CA GLY A 215 11.09 0.72 18.26
C GLY A 215 10.18 -0.14 17.39
N PHE A 216 9.64 -1.25 17.92
CA PHE A 216 8.75 -2.12 17.12
C PHE A 216 7.58 -1.35 16.48
N LEU A 217 6.92 -0.47 17.24
CA LEU A 217 5.81 0.33 16.72
C LEU A 217 6.29 1.39 15.73
N LEU A 218 7.45 2.01 15.98
CA LEU A 218 8.05 3.04 15.15
C LEU A 218 8.50 2.49 13.78
N TRP A 219 9.28 1.41 13.77
CA TRP A 219 9.74 0.73 12.55
C TRP A 219 8.57 0.14 11.75
N LYS A 220 7.61 -0.51 12.42
CA LYS A 220 6.37 -1.01 11.78
C LYS A 220 5.56 0.12 11.15
N ARG A 221 5.47 1.28 11.81
CA ARG A 221 4.79 2.46 11.25
C ARG A 221 5.53 3.00 10.03
N ALA A 222 6.84 3.22 10.13
CA ALA A 222 7.66 3.74 9.03
C ALA A 222 7.58 2.84 7.78
N LEU A 223 7.64 1.52 7.97
CA LEU A 223 7.52 0.53 6.89
C LEU A 223 6.12 0.56 6.23
N LYS A 224 5.05 0.61 7.03
CA LYS A 224 3.67 0.78 6.53
C LYS A 224 3.47 2.08 5.77
N ASP A 225 4.00 3.19 6.28
CA ASP A 225 3.92 4.49 5.62
C ASP A 225 4.75 4.47 4.32
N ARG A 226 5.91 3.79 4.24
CA ARG A 226 6.66 3.61 2.98
C ARG A 226 5.83 2.89 1.91
N PHE A 227 5.24 1.73 2.20
CA PHE A 227 4.34 1.05 1.26
C PHE A 227 3.14 1.92 0.86
N LYS A 228 2.61 2.74 1.77
CA LYS A 228 1.56 3.74 1.45
C LYS A 228 2.07 4.82 0.50
N TYR A 229 3.29 5.33 0.67
CA TYR A 229 3.89 6.31 -0.25
C TYR A 229 4.15 5.73 -1.64
N VAL A 230 4.71 4.52 -1.74
CA VAL A 230 4.93 3.79 -3.01
C VAL A 230 3.62 3.66 -3.81
N ARG A 231 2.49 3.40 -3.14
CA ARG A 231 1.17 3.29 -3.78
C ARG A 231 0.51 4.62 -4.15
N ARG A 232 1.03 5.78 -3.71
CA ARG A 232 0.42 7.09 -4.07
C ARG A 232 0.52 7.39 -5.57
N PRO A 233 1.70 7.37 -6.22
CA PRO A 233 1.85 7.70 -7.64
C PRO A 233 1.38 6.60 -8.60
N ILE A 234 1.05 5.40 -8.11
CA ILE A 234 0.67 4.27 -8.97
C ILE A 234 -0.80 4.38 -9.36
N GLU A 235 -1.08 4.55 -10.65
CA GLU A 235 -2.45 4.69 -11.19
C GLU A 235 -2.87 3.48 -12.04
N ASP A 236 -1.91 2.76 -12.64
CA ASP A 236 -2.15 1.66 -13.57
C ASP A 236 -2.26 0.25 -12.93
N ASP A 237 -1.87 0.09 -11.66
CA ASP A 237 -2.01 -1.20 -10.97
C ASP A 237 -3.46 -1.42 -10.51
N GLU A 238 -4.08 -2.52 -10.97
CA GLU A 238 -5.48 -2.81 -10.67
C GLU A 238 -5.77 -2.98 -9.18
N GLN A 239 -4.84 -3.55 -8.40
CA GLN A 239 -5.02 -3.80 -6.97
C GLN A 239 -4.99 -2.47 -6.19
N VAL A 240 -4.09 -1.56 -6.56
CA VAL A 240 -4.03 -0.19 -6.08
C VAL A 240 -5.27 0.58 -6.51
N LEU A 241 -5.69 0.50 -7.76
CA LEU A 241 -6.87 1.21 -8.28
C LEU A 241 -8.15 0.77 -7.56
N ARG A 242 -8.40 -0.55 -7.45
CA ARG A 242 -9.53 -1.11 -6.67
C ARG A 242 -9.54 -0.60 -5.23
N ASN A 243 -8.39 -0.59 -4.57
CA ASN A 243 -8.27 -0.13 -3.18
C ASN A 243 -8.34 1.40 -3.04
N LYS A 244 -7.85 2.18 -4.00
CA LYS A 244 -8.06 3.64 -4.09
C LYS A 244 -9.54 3.96 -4.27
N CYS A 245 -10.27 3.24 -5.12
CA CYS A 245 -11.71 3.41 -5.29
C CYS A 245 -12.52 3.02 -4.04
N LYS A 246 -12.07 2.00 -3.29
CA LYS A 246 -12.76 1.48 -2.09
C LYS A 246 -12.45 2.25 -0.81
N PHE A 247 -11.22 2.73 -0.62
CA PHE A 247 -10.72 3.31 0.63
C PHE A 247 -10.09 4.70 0.49
N GLY A 248 -9.81 5.16 -0.74
CA GLY A 248 -9.26 6.49 -0.98
C GLY A 248 -10.30 7.59 -0.75
N HIS A 249 -9.89 8.68 -0.11
CA HIS A 249 -10.74 9.87 -0.04
C HIS A 249 -10.84 10.53 -1.42
N ARG A 250 -12.07 10.63 -1.94
CA ARG A 250 -12.38 11.30 -3.20
C ARG A 250 -12.19 12.82 -3.06
N ARG A 251 -10.95 13.30 -3.20
CA ARG A 251 -10.69 14.73 -3.44
C ARG A 251 -10.96 15.05 -4.91
N GLY A 252 -12.07 15.75 -5.18
CA GLY A 252 -12.22 16.64 -6.33
C GLY A 252 -12.37 16.04 -7.74
N GLN A 253 -12.52 14.72 -7.91
CA GLN A 253 -12.84 14.16 -9.23
C GLN A 253 -14.35 14.16 -9.51
N THR A 254 -14.87 15.31 -9.95
CA THR A 254 -16.07 15.34 -10.79
C THR A 254 -15.76 14.61 -12.08
N ARG A 255 -16.54 13.57 -12.42
CA ARG A 255 -16.34 12.81 -13.66
C ARG A 255 -16.68 13.70 -14.85
N LYS A 256 -15.68 14.15 -15.62
CA LYS A 256 -15.91 14.61 -17.00
C LYS A 256 -16.26 13.40 -17.87
N SER A 257 -17.54 13.19 -18.12
CA SER A 257 -18.01 12.39 -19.24
C SER A 257 -17.81 13.17 -20.53
N SER A 258 -17.05 12.62 -21.47
CA SER A 258 -16.86 13.20 -22.80
C SER A 258 -18.07 12.92 -23.69
N PHE A 259 -18.89 13.92 -23.99
CA PHE A 259 -19.67 14.02 -25.23
C PHE A 259 -20.12 15.47 -25.50
N ALA A 260 -20.12 15.85 -26.78
CA ALA A 260 -20.64 17.08 -27.40
C ALA A 260 -19.99 18.44 -27.03
N GLU A 261 -19.44 19.09 -28.05
CA GLU A 261 -19.22 20.54 -28.09
C GLU A 261 -20.55 21.31 -28.02
N ASN A 262 -20.56 22.42 -27.29
CA ASN A 262 -20.98 23.74 -27.80
C ASN A 262 -20.58 24.85 -26.80
N LYS A 263 -20.51 26.10 -27.26
CA LYS A 263 -19.90 27.24 -26.56
C LYS A 263 -20.75 27.84 -25.43
N PRO A 264 -20.15 28.66 -24.53
CA PRO A 264 -20.81 29.16 -23.33
C PRO A 264 -21.53 30.50 -23.56
N ASP A 265 -22.60 30.77 -22.80
CA ASP A 265 -22.72 32.05 -22.08
C ASP A 265 -23.70 32.00 -20.88
N ASP A 266 -23.42 32.90 -19.94
CA ASP A 266 -24.23 33.45 -18.83
C ASP A 266 -24.90 32.57 -17.72
N VAL A 267 -25.34 33.29 -16.67
CA VAL A 267 -25.53 32.85 -15.26
C VAL A 267 -26.99 32.60 -14.87
N GLN A 268 -27.28 31.47 -14.19
CA GLN A 268 -28.17 31.31 -13.02
C GLN A 268 -28.19 29.84 -12.53
N VAL A 269 -27.85 29.55 -11.26
CA VAL A 269 -28.74 29.34 -10.08
C VAL A 269 -29.54 28.01 -10.09
N GLU A 270 -29.21 27.14 -9.11
CA GLU A 270 -29.91 25.91 -8.64
C GLU A 270 -30.17 24.79 -9.69
N VAL A 271 -30.07 23.49 -9.37
CA VAL A 271 -30.79 22.73 -8.32
C VAL A 271 -29.96 21.50 -7.89
N GLU A 272 -29.97 21.15 -6.60
CA GLU A 272 -29.57 19.80 -6.14
C GLU A 272 -30.69 18.80 -6.47
N GLU A 273 -30.38 17.68 -7.15
CA GLU A 273 -31.32 16.55 -7.20
C GLU A 273 -31.38 15.83 -5.85
N GLU A 274 -32.27 16.32 -4.97
CA GLU A 274 -32.61 15.65 -3.73
C GLU A 274 -33.66 14.54 -3.98
N PRO A 275 -33.41 13.28 -3.56
CA PRO A 275 -34.42 12.24 -3.64
C PRO A 275 -35.42 12.40 -2.49
N VAL A 276 -36.56 13.04 -2.80
CA VAL A 276 -37.85 13.06 -2.07
C VAL A 276 -37.83 12.39 -0.69
N HIS A 277 -37.48 13.14 0.36
CA HIS A 277 -37.72 12.70 1.74
C HIS A 277 -38.02 13.83 2.72
N LEU A 278 -39.29 14.25 2.73
CA LEU A 278 -40.00 14.95 3.81
C LEU A 278 -39.22 16.13 4.44
N GLU A 279 -39.12 17.19 3.66
CA GLU A 279 -38.60 18.50 4.06
C GLU A 279 -39.35 19.09 5.29
N GLY A 280 -38.61 19.70 6.23
CA GLY A 280 -39.18 20.59 7.25
C GLY A 280 -39.19 20.14 8.72
N SER A 281 -38.59 19.02 9.13
CA SER A 281 -38.56 18.64 10.55
C SER A 281 -37.36 19.24 11.33
N ALA A 282 -37.57 19.61 12.60
CA ALA A 282 -36.52 20.16 13.48
C ALA A 282 -35.28 19.25 13.62
N THR A 283 -35.47 17.94 13.45
CA THR A 283 -34.40 16.93 13.52
C THR A 283 -33.38 17.06 12.38
N ASP A 284 -33.75 17.65 11.25
CA ASP A 284 -32.89 17.75 10.07
C ASP A 284 -31.70 18.70 10.31
N VAL A 285 -31.86 19.68 11.21
CA VAL A 285 -30.77 20.52 11.75
C VAL A 285 -29.73 19.65 12.49
N HIS A 286 -30.17 18.63 13.23
CA HIS A 286 -29.27 17.70 13.92
C HIS A 286 -28.53 16.78 12.93
N ILE A 287 -29.22 16.29 11.89
CA ILE A 287 -28.63 15.48 10.80
C ILE A 287 -27.58 16.30 10.03
N LYS A 288 -27.92 17.51 9.59
CA LYS A 288 -27.01 18.42 8.88
C LYS A 288 -25.79 18.79 9.74
N TRP A 289 -25.96 18.97 11.05
CA TRP A 289 -24.84 19.18 11.98
C TRP A 289 -23.94 17.93 12.12
N LEU A 290 -24.52 16.74 12.34
CA LEU A 290 -23.76 15.48 12.49
C LEU A 290 -22.91 15.18 11.25
N LYS A 291 -23.42 15.46 10.05
CA LYS A 291 -22.65 15.37 8.79
C LYS A 291 -21.43 16.29 8.78
N ARG A 292 -21.58 17.56 9.21
CA ARG A 292 -20.49 18.55 9.28
C ARG A 292 -19.45 18.18 10.35
N GLU A 293 -19.90 17.76 11.53
CA GLU A 293 -19.02 17.41 12.65
C GLU A 293 -18.16 16.17 12.36
N TYR A 294 -18.72 15.17 11.67
CA TYR A 294 -18.01 13.92 11.34
C TYR A 294 -16.73 14.14 10.51
N ILE A 295 -16.70 15.19 9.68
CA ILE A 295 -15.58 15.54 8.81
C ILE A 295 -14.43 16.19 9.59
N LYS A 296 -14.69 16.75 10.79
CA LYS A 296 -13.67 17.42 11.60
C LYS A 296 -12.66 16.42 12.20
N THR A 297 -11.41 16.88 12.31
CA THR A 297 -10.28 16.15 12.93
C THR A 297 -10.41 16.06 14.44
N GLN A 298 -10.80 17.16 15.09
CA GLN A 298 -11.21 17.19 16.50
C GLN A 298 -12.73 17.37 16.53
N ARG A 299 -13.41 16.56 17.35
CA ARG A 299 -14.87 16.44 17.36
C ARG A 299 -15.41 16.69 18.76
N ASN A 300 -16.51 17.43 18.86
CA ASN A 300 -17.20 17.64 20.12
C ASN A 300 -18.07 16.40 20.43
N TRP A 301 -17.47 15.39 21.06
CA TRP A 301 -18.15 14.13 21.41
C TRP A 301 -19.40 14.33 22.28
N LYS A 302 -19.38 15.29 23.21
CA LYS A 302 -20.55 15.63 24.05
C LYS A 302 -21.74 16.09 23.20
N GLU A 303 -21.51 16.93 22.20
CA GLU A 303 -22.59 17.40 21.32
C GLU A 303 -22.96 16.36 20.25
N VAL A 304 -22.03 15.51 19.82
CA VAL A 304 -22.35 14.30 19.03
C VAL A 304 -23.32 13.41 19.79
N ASP A 305 -23.05 13.12 21.06
CA ASP A 305 -23.93 12.32 21.92
C ASP A 305 -25.33 12.93 22.07
N ASN A 306 -25.40 14.23 22.38
CA ASN A 306 -26.68 14.96 22.46
C ASN A 306 -27.50 14.80 21.18
N ARG A 307 -26.89 15.04 20.02
CA ARG A 307 -27.59 15.02 18.73
C ARG A 307 -27.88 13.62 18.21
N MET A 308 -27.06 12.63 18.57
CA MET A 308 -27.36 11.22 18.36
C MET A 308 -28.58 10.82 19.19
N ASN A 309 -28.67 11.20 20.47
CA ASN A 309 -29.86 10.92 21.30
C ASN A 309 -31.13 11.55 20.70
N VAL A 310 -31.10 12.84 20.32
CA VAL A 310 -32.26 13.53 19.71
C VAL A 310 -32.75 12.88 18.42
N THR A 311 -31.86 12.27 17.64
CA THR A 311 -32.21 11.67 16.33
C THR A 311 -32.52 10.18 16.38
N ILE A 312 -32.70 9.60 17.57
CA ILE A 312 -32.89 8.15 17.76
C ILE A 312 -34.19 7.63 17.11
N GLU A 313 -35.30 8.35 17.22
CA GLU A 313 -36.60 7.90 16.72
C GLU A 313 -36.59 7.73 15.19
N ILE A 314 -35.92 8.64 14.50
CA ILE A 314 -35.75 8.58 13.04
C ILE A 314 -34.85 7.43 12.63
N ARG A 315 -33.74 7.20 13.34
CA ARG A 315 -32.88 6.03 13.07
C ARG A 315 -33.63 4.73 13.29
N ARG A 316 -34.37 4.62 14.39
CA ARG A 316 -35.21 3.45 14.69
C ARG A 316 -36.27 3.24 13.61
N LYS A 317 -36.97 4.31 13.19
CA LYS A 317 -37.94 4.25 12.10
C LYS A 317 -37.30 3.76 10.80
N MET A 318 -36.17 4.33 10.38
CA MET A 318 -35.46 3.86 9.18
C MET A 318 -35.04 2.38 9.27
N ILE A 319 -34.65 1.89 10.45
CA ILE A 319 -34.32 0.47 10.67
C ILE A 319 -35.59 -0.40 10.56
N SER A 320 -36.70 0.01 11.18
CA SER A 320 -38.00 -0.67 11.09
C SER A 320 -38.54 -0.71 9.65
N ASP A 321 -38.39 0.39 8.91
CA ASP A 321 -38.77 0.53 7.50
C ASP A 321 -37.79 -0.21 6.54
N LYS A 322 -36.80 -0.94 7.09
CA LYS A 322 -35.76 -1.70 6.37
C LYS A 322 -34.97 -0.84 5.37
N ALA A 323 -34.75 0.44 5.68
CA ALA A 323 -33.98 1.34 4.84
C ALA A 323 -32.55 0.79 4.62
N PRO A 324 -31.96 0.94 3.41
CA PRO A 324 -30.64 0.42 3.15
C PRO A 324 -29.59 0.98 4.12
N LEU A 325 -28.73 0.11 4.65
CA LEU A 325 -27.68 0.49 5.61
C LEU A 325 -26.81 1.65 5.11
N LYS A 326 -26.56 1.70 3.79
CA LYS A 326 -25.82 2.79 3.13
C LYS A 326 -26.46 4.16 3.38
N ASP A 327 -27.79 4.26 3.38
CA ASP A 327 -28.53 5.50 3.48
C ASP A 327 -28.72 5.94 4.93
N ILE A 328 -28.96 4.98 5.84
CA ILE A 328 -28.86 5.21 7.29
C ILE A 328 -27.48 5.79 7.65
N LEU A 329 -26.40 5.17 7.15
CA LEU A 329 -25.03 5.65 7.38
C LEU A 329 -24.69 6.93 6.59
N ARG A 330 -25.47 7.34 5.58
CA ARG A 330 -25.32 8.63 4.88
C ARG A 330 -25.91 9.77 5.72
N LEU A 331 -27.02 9.52 6.42
CA LEU A 331 -27.64 10.50 7.32
C LEU A 331 -26.92 10.56 8.67
N PHE A 332 -26.55 9.40 9.24
CA PHE A 332 -25.99 9.26 10.58
C PHE A 332 -24.57 8.68 10.53
N PRO A 333 -23.57 9.46 10.07
CA PRO A 333 -22.23 8.93 9.80
C PRO A 333 -21.49 8.45 11.05
N PHE A 334 -21.87 8.96 12.23
CA PHE A 334 -21.32 8.55 13.52
C PHE A 334 -21.63 7.10 13.89
N LEU A 335 -22.66 6.46 13.32
CA LEU A 335 -22.87 5.00 13.47
C LEU A 335 -21.73 4.14 12.88
N ARG A 336 -20.80 4.73 12.11
CA ARG A 336 -19.55 4.06 11.71
C ARG A 336 -18.52 3.98 12.84
N CYS A 337 -18.70 4.72 13.92
CA CYS A 337 -17.81 4.71 15.09
C CYS A 337 -18.28 3.61 16.06
N PRO A 338 -17.42 2.63 16.44
CA PRO A 338 -17.83 1.52 17.31
C PRO A 338 -18.53 1.96 18.61
N TYR A 339 -18.03 3.02 19.26
CA TYR A 339 -18.65 3.60 20.46
C TYR A 339 -20.13 3.98 20.26
N GLN A 340 -20.44 4.72 19.18
CA GLN A 340 -21.80 5.16 18.88
C GLN A 340 -22.68 4.00 18.39
N LEU A 341 -22.10 3.04 17.66
CA LEU A 341 -22.82 1.83 17.24
C LEU A 341 -23.22 0.95 18.43
N PHE A 342 -22.32 0.75 19.39
CA PHE A 342 -22.63 -0.01 20.62
C PHE A 342 -23.63 0.73 21.50
N ARG A 343 -23.56 2.07 21.58
CA ARG A 343 -24.56 2.87 22.27
C ARG A 343 -25.94 2.77 21.62
N GLU A 344 -26.02 2.83 20.29
CA GLU A 344 -27.27 2.62 19.55
C GLU A 344 -27.83 1.21 19.79
N PHE A 345 -26.98 0.18 19.71
CA PHE A 345 -27.36 -1.20 20.00
C PHE A 345 -27.89 -1.34 21.44
N GLN A 346 -27.22 -0.75 22.42
CA GLN A 346 -27.64 -0.78 23.82
C GLN A 346 -29.01 -0.14 24.02
N ILE A 347 -29.31 0.97 23.35
CA ILE A 347 -30.63 1.62 23.49
C ILE A 347 -31.72 0.82 22.75
N LEU A 348 -31.41 0.20 21.60
CA LEU A 348 -32.37 -0.59 20.83
C LEU A 348 -32.67 -1.99 21.43
N THR A 349 -31.71 -2.60 22.10
CA THR A 349 -31.81 -3.97 22.66
C THR A 349 -31.92 -4.01 24.19
N HIS A 350 -31.74 -2.86 24.85
CA HIS A 350 -31.55 -2.72 26.30
C HIS A 350 -30.37 -3.55 26.88
N MET A 351 -29.47 -4.05 26.02
CA MET A 351 -28.33 -4.87 26.42
C MET A 351 -27.01 -4.08 26.28
N ASP A 352 -26.37 -3.81 27.42
CA ASP A 352 -25.03 -3.24 27.46
C ASP A 352 -24.02 -4.32 27.04
N ILE A 353 -23.40 -4.16 25.86
CA ILE A 353 -22.44 -5.12 25.32
C ILE A 353 -21.22 -5.25 26.23
N TYR A 354 -20.73 -4.16 26.82
CA TYR A 354 -19.55 -4.19 27.68
C TYR A 354 -19.85 -4.94 28.97
N LYS A 355 -20.92 -4.55 29.66
CA LYS A 355 -21.36 -5.25 30.88
C LYS A 355 -21.62 -6.72 30.60
N LYS A 356 -22.32 -7.05 29.50
CA LYS A 356 -22.64 -8.44 29.17
C LYS A 356 -21.41 -9.26 28.80
N THR A 357 -20.43 -8.65 28.15
CA THR A 357 -19.15 -9.30 27.86
C THR A 357 -18.36 -9.57 29.14
N VAL A 358 -18.34 -8.63 30.08
CA VAL A 358 -17.72 -8.81 31.41
C VAL A 358 -18.42 -9.93 32.18
N GLU A 359 -19.75 -9.90 32.32
CA GLU A 359 -20.53 -10.96 32.98
C GLU A 359 -20.23 -12.36 32.38
N ILE A 360 -20.16 -12.47 31.05
CA ILE A 360 -19.81 -13.72 30.37
C ILE A 360 -18.37 -14.14 30.68
N LEU A 361 -17.42 -13.21 30.60
CA LEU A 361 -16.00 -13.50 30.90
C LEU A 361 -15.80 -13.91 32.35
N GLU A 362 -16.52 -13.32 33.32
CA GLU A 362 -16.51 -13.72 34.73
C GLU A 362 -17.07 -15.14 34.93
N ILE A 363 -18.22 -15.45 34.32
CA ILE A 363 -18.82 -16.81 34.37
C ILE A 363 -17.87 -17.88 33.82
N TYR A 364 -17.15 -17.58 32.75
CA TYR A 364 -16.21 -18.52 32.13
C TYR A 364 -14.77 -18.36 32.61
N ALA A 365 -14.46 -17.44 33.53
CA ALA A 365 -13.09 -17.14 33.94
C ALA A 365 -12.35 -18.38 34.45
N GLU A 366 -12.92 -19.10 35.41
CA GLU A 366 -12.34 -20.32 35.98
C GLU A 366 -12.20 -21.45 34.94
N ASN A 367 -13.13 -21.55 34.00
CA ASN A 367 -13.07 -22.52 32.89
C ASN A 367 -11.96 -22.16 31.88
N ILE A 368 -11.79 -20.87 31.58
CA ILE A 368 -10.72 -20.37 30.70
C ILE A 368 -9.36 -20.57 31.39
N LEU A 369 -9.25 -20.20 32.68
CA LEU A 369 -8.02 -20.32 33.46
C LEU A 369 -7.61 -21.79 33.64
N SER A 370 -8.54 -22.69 33.98
CA SER A 370 -8.26 -24.13 34.10
C SER A 370 -7.86 -24.77 32.77
N LEU A 371 -8.47 -24.37 31.64
CA LEU A 371 -8.01 -24.78 30.31
C LEU A 371 -6.60 -24.24 29.98
N CYS A 372 -6.25 -23.04 30.46
CA CYS A 372 -4.91 -22.48 30.30
C CYS A 372 -3.82 -23.21 31.14
N VAL A 373 -4.17 -23.94 32.20
CA VAL A 373 -3.21 -24.72 33.03
C VAL A 373 -2.44 -25.77 32.21
N VAL A 374 -2.90 -26.12 31.01
CA VAL A 374 -2.18 -27.01 30.08
C VAL A 374 -0.91 -26.35 29.52
N ARG A 375 0.18 -26.46 30.29
CA ARG A 375 1.61 -26.30 29.96
C ARG A 375 2.09 -24.91 29.51
N ASN A 376 2.89 -24.27 30.38
CA ASN A 376 4.00 -23.35 30.09
C ASN A 376 3.85 -22.38 28.90
N ASN A 377 2.65 -21.84 28.69
CA ASN A 377 2.42 -20.82 27.68
C ASN A 377 2.80 -19.45 28.27
N PRO A 378 3.67 -18.64 27.64
CA PRO A 378 4.02 -17.30 28.13
C PRO A 378 2.79 -16.39 28.30
N ILE A 379 1.71 -16.63 27.56
CA ILE A 379 0.43 -15.92 27.74
C ILE A 379 -0.21 -16.27 29.08
N ASN A 380 -0.17 -17.53 29.53
CA ASN A 380 -0.70 -17.92 30.85
C ASN A 380 0.15 -17.34 31.98
N ILE A 381 1.49 -17.40 31.88
CA ILE A 381 2.40 -16.78 32.85
C ILE A 381 2.08 -15.28 33.00
N MET A 382 2.00 -14.56 31.87
CA MET A 382 1.69 -13.13 31.88
C MET A 382 0.26 -12.84 32.38
N LEU A 383 -0.73 -13.70 32.11
CA LEU A 383 -2.08 -13.55 32.68
C LEU A 383 -2.09 -13.76 34.19
N GLN A 384 -1.42 -14.78 34.72
CA GLN A 384 -1.29 -15.01 36.17
C GLN A 384 -0.53 -13.89 36.89
N GLU A 385 0.51 -13.34 36.28
CA GLU A 385 1.24 -12.17 36.80
C GLU A 385 0.39 -10.90 36.82
N ASN A 386 -0.42 -10.65 35.77
CA ASN A 386 -1.40 -9.55 35.80
C ASN A 386 -2.47 -9.78 36.86
N LEU A 387 -2.97 -11.01 37.02
CA LEU A 387 -3.98 -11.34 38.03
C LEU A 387 -3.48 -11.05 39.45
N LYS A 388 -2.25 -11.47 39.79
CA LYS A 388 -1.60 -11.19 41.08
C LYS A 388 -1.44 -9.69 41.33
N ARG A 389 -0.98 -8.93 40.34
CA ARG A 389 -0.84 -7.47 40.45
C ARG A 389 -2.18 -6.77 40.71
N HIS A 390 -3.27 -7.25 40.11
CA HIS A 390 -4.60 -6.70 40.37
C HIS A 390 -5.18 -7.10 41.73
N THR A 391 -4.95 -8.32 42.23
CA THR A 391 -5.38 -8.67 43.60
C THR A 391 -4.67 -7.84 44.67
N GLU A 392 -3.40 -7.48 44.47
CA GLU A 392 -2.66 -6.61 45.41
C GLU A 392 -3.12 -5.14 45.32
N GLU A 393 -3.34 -4.60 44.12
CA GLU A 393 -3.82 -3.21 43.94
C GLU A 393 -5.27 -2.99 44.39
N ASP A 394 -6.18 -3.95 44.16
CA ASP A 394 -7.59 -3.77 44.49
C ASP A 394 -7.88 -3.98 45.99
N ILE A 395 -7.07 -4.76 46.70
CA ILE A 395 -7.11 -4.81 48.19
C ILE A 395 -6.74 -3.43 48.76
N LEU A 396 -5.72 -2.76 48.22
CA LEU A 396 -5.33 -1.41 48.62
C LEU A 396 -6.41 -0.37 48.28
N LYS A 397 -6.99 -0.41 47.08
CA LYS A 397 -8.08 0.52 46.68
C LYS A 397 -9.36 0.34 47.51
N CYS A 398 -9.68 -0.87 47.96
CA CYS A 398 -10.81 -1.13 48.84
C CYS A 398 -10.56 -0.59 50.27
N GLN A 399 -9.35 -0.76 50.82
CA GLN A 399 -9.02 -0.22 52.15
C GLN A 399 -9.06 1.32 52.20
N TYR A 400 -8.62 2.01 51.15
CA TYR A 400 -8.68 3.48 51.08
C TYR A 400 -10.09 4.06 50.86
N LYS A 401 -11.09 3.25 50.51
CA LYS A 401 -12.49 3.71 50.40
C LYS A 401 -13.33 3.50 51.68
N SER A 402 -12.94 2.59 52.56
CA SER A 402 -13.60 2.43 53.88
C SER A 402 -13.14 3.41 54.95
N SER A 403 -12.17 4.29 54.65
CA SER A 403 -11.68 5.35 55.54
C SER A 403 -12.13 6.76 55.12
N MET A 404 -13.04 6.86 54.15
CA MET A 404 -13.59 8.12 53.63
C MET A 404 -15.13 8.09 53.46
N LEU A 405 -15.80 7.37 54.35
CA LEU A 405 -17.26 7.39 54.58
C LEU A 405 -17.53 7.61 56.07
#